data_AF-A0A7R9WJ49-F1
#
_entry.id   AF-A0A7R9WJ49-F1
#
_cell.length_a   1.000
_cell.length_b   1.000
_cell.length_c   1.000
_cell.angle_alpha   90.00
_cell.angle_beta   90.00
_cell.angle_gamma   90.00
#
_symmetry.space_group_name_H-M   'P 1'
#
loop_
_entity.id
_entity.type
_entity.pdbx_description
1 polymer ?
#
loop_
_entity_poly.entity_id
_entity_poly.type
_entity_poly.pdbx_seq_one_letter_code
_entity_poly.pdbx_strand_id
1 'polypeptide(L)'
;MVVVVHGGNAVSGGKLLRFVARTHLWRGSTATHSTAAIPSSHIVLDRKNGHEGNTSATITKYVASGSNSHSVRPPTLISTSETELVDSLLRRTEGLIGTLSSNVIAYSGGVDSSLAAALVHRVFTEQTGSNSGSSPQGSVTAVLGLSPAVPSEQIDTARSVAAAIGVNLLEVTTEEGSDSTYIANRGEACLACKTHLYSALNAVAKAASDSGKTLRGRSVVLYNGTNADDTKDPTRLGLVAASNFRVESPLLHTTKSDVRRAAKHLGLPNWNHAAAPCLRSRLAFGVEATRRHLENVGEAERRVRKTLKLDQSINMRVRYLAGKRAMVELDKEILHEKDAEATLRSEGFDEVFSKLGFQSYGVRAFKSGSVAAVPNGARNQSQRL
;
A
#
# COMPACT_ATOMS: atom_id res chain seq x y z
N MET A 1 -21.18 -7.94 -15.25
CA MET A 1 -21.92 -9.00 -14.53
C MET A 1 -21.75 -10.29 -15.32
N VAL A 2 -21.02 -11.27 -14.79
CA VAL A 2 -20.84 -12.59 -15.40
C VAL A 2 -21.68 -13.58 -14.62
N VAL A 3 -22.60 -14.27 -15.28
CA VAL A 3 -23.36 -15.38 -14.67
C VAL A 3 -22.61 -16.66 -14.99
N VAL A 4 -22.10 -17.35 -13.96
CA VAL A 4 -21.49 -18.68 -14.10
C VAL A 4 -22.57 -19.73 -13.83
N VAL A 5 -23.16 -20.27 -14.90
CA VAL A 5 -24.09 -21.40 -14.79
C VAL A 5 -23.30 -22.69 -14.60
N HIS A 6 -23.50 -23.37 -13.47
CA HIS A 6 -23.00 -24.74 -13.30
C HIS A 6 -23.94 -25.70 -14.03
N GLY A 7 -23.47 -26.29 -15.13
CA GLY A 7 -24.20 -27.31 -15.89
C GLY A 7 -24.07 -28.68 -15.25
N GLY A 8 -25.03 -29.06 -14.41
CA GLY A 8 -25.28 -30.47 -14.09
C GLY A 8 -26.02 -31.17 -15.24
N ASN A 9 -25.69 -32.43 -15.52
CA ASN A 9 -26.40 -33.21 -16.53
C ASN A 9 -27.82 -33.55 -16.06
N ALA A 10 -28.83 -33.09 -16.80
CA ALA A 10 -30.20 -33.56 -16.69
C ALA A 10 -30.81 -33.75 -18.09
N VAL A 11 -31.36 -34.93 -18.36
CA VAL A 11 -31.86 -35.34 -19.68
C VAL A 11 -33.38 -35.15 -19.77
N SER A 12 -33.82 -34.55 -20.89
CA SER A 12 -35.21 -34.47 -21.38
C SER A 12 -36.23 -33.68 -20.53
N GLY A 13 -37.22 -33.05 -21.17
CA GLY A 13 -38.34 -32.46 -20.40
C GLY A 13 -39.19 -31.33 -21.00
N GLY A 14 -38.91 -30.81 -22.19
CA GLY A 14 -39.88 -30.03 -22.98
C GLY A 14 -40.23 -28.59 -22.54
N LYS A 15 -40.96 -27.92 -23.46
CA LYS A 15 -41.58 -26.59 -23.40
C LYS A 15 -40.66 -25.36 -23.30
N LEU A 16 -40.49 -24.73 -24.45
CA LEU A 16 -39.84 -23.44 -24.66
C LEU A 16 -40.69 -22.27 -24.07
N LEU A 17 -40.27 -21.68 -22.95
CA LEU A 17 -40.84 -20.45 -22.40
C LEU A 17 -39.97 -19.25 -22.79
N ARG A 18 -40.47 -18.40 -23.70
CA ARG A 18 -39.84 -17.11 -24.03
C ARG A 18 -40.05 -16.11 -22.89
N PHE A 19 -39.01 -15.79 -22.14
CA PHE A 19 -38.98 -14.58 -21.30
C PHE A 19 -38.31 -13.44 -22.05
N VAL A 20 -39.04 -12.33 -22.24
CA VAL A 20 -38.51 -11.07 -22.77
C VAL A 20 -38.17 -10.17 -21.59
N ALA A 21 -36.89 -10.04 -21.25
CA ALA A 21 -36.42 -9.06 -20.28
C ALA A 21 -36.18 -7.71 -20.97
N ARG A 22 -37.04 -6.72 -20.69
CA ARG A 22 -36.83 -5.33 -21.11
C ARG A 22 -35.69 -4.70 -20.30
N THR A 23 -34.66 -4.18 -20.97
CA THR A 23 -33.70 -3.26 -20.37
C THR A 23 -34.18 -1.82 -20.54
N HIS A 24 -34.45 -1.13 -19.44
CA HIS A 24 -34.63 0.32 -19.46
C HIS A 24 -33.25 1.00 -19.56
N LEU A 25 -32.91 1.55 -20.73
CA LEU A 25 -31.85 2.55 -20.84
C LEU A 25 -32.43 3.94 -20.60
N TRP A 26 -31.86 4.67 -19.65
CA TRP A 26 -32.03 6.11 -19.54
C TRP A 26 -31.22 6.78 -20.66
N ARG A 27 -31.89 7.56 -21.52
CA ARG A 27 -31.25 8.27 -22.65
C ARG A 27 -31.11 9.75 -22.36
N GLY A 28 -29.89 10.27 -22.51
CA GLY A 28 -29.64 11.65 -22.89
C GLY A 28 -29.51 11.79 -24.41
N SER A 29 -30.05 12.88 -24.96
CA SER A 29 -29.77 13.47 -26.29
C SER A 29 -28.28 13.37 -26.69
N THR A 30 -27.78 13.18 -27.93
CA THR A 30 -28.30 13.12 -29.32
C THR A 30 -27.17 12.50 -30.21
N ALA A 31 -27.25 12.13 -31.51
CA ALA A 31 -28.27 12.14 -32.57
C ALA A 31 -27.95 11.06 -33.65
N THR A 32 -28.86 10.88 -34.63
CA THR A 32 -28.66 10.26 -35.98
C THR A 32 -28.24 8.79 -36.12
N HIS A 33 -28.68 8.17 -37.24
CA HIS A 33 -28.67 6.72 -37.47
C HIS A 33 -27.38 6.16 -38.10
N SER A 34 -27.07 4.91 -37.76
CA SER A 34 -26.68 3.90 -38.76
C SER A 34 -27.03 2.50 -38.24
N THR A 35 -27.69 1.68 -39.06
CA THR A 35 -28.00 0.28 -38.78
C THR A 35 -26.89 -0.63 -39.26
N ALA A 36 -26.19 -1.30 -38.33
CA ALA A 36 -25.22 -2.35 -38.64
C ALA A 36 -25.62 -3.66 -37.93
N ALA A 37 -25.61 -4.77 -38.67
CA ALA A 37 -25.94 -6.08 -38.15
C ALA A 37 -24.81 -6.63 -37.24
N ILE A 38 -25.19 -7.36 -36.19
CA ILE A 38 -24.24 -8.03 -35.29
C ILE A 38 -23.83 -9.38 -35.93
N PRO A 39 -22.53 -9.67 -36.13
CA PRO A 39 -22.10 -10.97 -36.63
C PRO A 39 -22.18 -12.05 -35.55
N SER A 40 -22.66 -13.24 -35.91
CA SER A 40 -22.60 -14.44 -35.08
C SER A 40 -21.16 -14.89 -34.87
N SER A 41 -20.74 -15.08 -33.62
CA SER A 41 -19.41 -15.63 -33.30
C SER A 41 -19.42 -17.16 -33.40
N HIS A 42 -18.69 -17.72 -34.37
CA HIS A 42 -18.42 -19.16 -34.44
C HIS A 42 -17.26 -19.56 -33.51
N ILE A 43 -17.43 -20.67 -32.80
CA ILE A 43 -16.36 -21.32 -32.04
C ILE A 43 -15.74 -22.39 -32.95
N VAL A 44 -14.45 -22.26 -33.25
CA VAL A 44 -13.68 -23.32 -33.93
C VAL A 44 -12.89 -24.09 -32.87
N LEU A 45 -13.21 -25.37 -32.72
CA LEU A 45 -12.42 -26.31 -31.92
C LEU A 45 -11.49 -27.07 -32.86
N ASP A 46 -10.20 -26.77 -32.81
CA ASP A 46 -9.18 -27.54 -33.53
C ASP A 46 -8.87 -28.83 -32.75
N ARG A 47 -9.08 -29.99 -33.39
CA ARG A 47 -8.74 -31.30 -32.83
C ARG A 47 -7.48 -31.82 -33.50
N LYS A 48 -6.34 -31.71 -32.80
CA LYS A 48 -5.16 -32.52 -33.14
C LYS A 48 -5.31 -33.92 -32.57
N ASN A 49 -5.35 -34.92 -33.46
CA ASN A 49 -5.22 -36.33 -33.09
C ASN A 49 -3.75 -36.64 -32.75
N GLY A 50 -3.48 -37.38 -31.66
CA GLY A 50 -2.16 -37.96 -31.42
C GLY A 50 -1.77 -38.17 -29.95
N HIS A 51 -2.14 -39.34 -29.41
CA HIS A 51 -1.66 -39.96 -28.16
C HIS A 51 -1.87 -39.25 -26.80
N GLU A 52 -1.88 -40.10 -25.77
CA GLU A 52 -2.37 -39.80 -24.42
C GLU A 52 -1.36 -38.97 -23.61
N GLY A 53 -1.83 -37.88 -22.99
CA GLY A 53 -0.98 -36.99 -22.20
C GLY A 53 -1.64 -35.66 -21.86
N ASN A 54 -2.45 -35.65 -20.80
CA ASN A 54 -2.90 -34.49 -20.01
C ASN A 54 -2.97 -33.12 -20.74
N THR A 55 -4.06 -32.86 -21.46
CA THR A 55 -4.23 -31.62 -22.25
C THR A 55 -4.80 -30.48 -21.42
N SER A 56 -3.98 -29.48 -21.08
CA SER A 56 -4.46 -28.23 -20.46
C SER A 56 -5.08 -27.30 -21.52
N ALA A 57 -6.35 -26.93 -21.35
CA ALA A 57 -7.09 -26.10 -22.30
C ALA A 57 -6.91 -24.60 -22.01
N THR A 58 -6.03 -23.93 -22.76
CA THR A 58 -5.87 -22.46 -22.67
C THR A 58 -7.01 -21.74 -23.39
N ILE A 59 -7.83 -20.98 -22.65
CA ILE A 59 -8.93 -20.19 -23.21
C ILE A 59 -8.42 -18.79 -23.58
N THR A 60 -8.10 -18.57 -24.86
CA THR A 60 -7.77 -17.24 -25.39
C THR A 60 -9.04 -16.54 -25.89
N LYS A 61 -9.40 -15.42 -25.26
CA LYS A 61 -10.59 -14.62 -25.62
C LYS A 61 -10.22 -13.53 -26.62
N TYR A 62 -10.68 -13.64 -27.86
CA TYR A 62 -10.50 -12.60 -28.88
C TYR A 62 -11.68 -11.64 -28.92
N VAL A 63 -11.40 -10.35 -29.05
CA VAL A 63 -12.37 -9.31 -29.39
C VAL A 63 -11.94 -8.71 -30.73
N ALA A 64 -12.70 -8.97 -31.79
CA ALA A 64 -12.48 -8.34 -33.07
C ALA A 64 -13.07 -6.92 -33.06
N SER A 65 -12.23 -5.89 -33.22
CA SER A 65 -12.65 -4.55 -33.57
C SER A 65 -12.56 -4.35 -35.09
N GLY A 66 -13.58 -3.73 -35.67
CA GLY A 66 -13.67 -3.52 -37.11
C GLY A 66 -12.60 -2.55 -37.64
N SER A 67 -12.16 -2.81 -38.86
CA SER A 67 -11.26 -2.03 -39.70
C SER A 67 -11.19 -0.51 -39.45
N ASN A 68 -10.00 -0.02 -39.07
CA ASN A 68 -9.25 0.85 -39.97
C ASN A 68 -7.75 0.84 -39.66
N SER A 69 -6.93 1.01 -40.70
CA SER A 69 -5.47 0.87 -40.62
C SER A 69 -4.81 2.09 -39.98
N HIS A 70 -4.47 2.01 -38.69
CA HIS A 70 -3.41 2.79 -38.03
C HIS A 70 -2.80 1.93 -36.90
N SER A 71 -1.51 2.13 -36.60
CA SER A 71 -0.70 1.27 -35.72
C SER A 71 -1.38 0.90 -34.38
N VAL A 72 -1.92 -0.31 -34.29
CA VAL A 72 -2.46 -0.86 -33.04
C VAL A 72 -1.28 -1.36 -32.21
N ARG A 73 -0.95 -0.62 -31.14
CA ARG A 73 -0.08 -1.15 -30.07
C ARG A 73 -0.68 -2.48 -29.58
N PRO A 74 0.10 -3.57 -29.50
CA PRO A 74 -0.43 -4.85 -29.05
C PRO A 74 -1.01 -4.68 -27.64
N PRO A 75 -2.19 -5.28 -27.34
CA PRO A 75 -2.74 -5.26 -26.00
C PRO A 75 -1.72 -5.90 -25.05
N THR A 76 -1.47 -5.25 -23.92
CA THR A 76 -0.54 -5.73 -22.91
C THR A 76 -0.96 -7.13 -22.48
N LEU A 77 -0.14 -8.14 -22.78
CA LEU A 77 -0.32 -9.49 -22.26
C LEU A 77 -0.26 -9.41 -20.74
N ILE A 78 -1.42 -9.53 -20.09
CA ILE A 78 -1.50 -9.74 -18.65
C ILE A 78 -0.87 -11.10 -18.41
N SER A 79 0.35 -11.14 -17.85
CA SER A 79 1.01 -12.42 -17.60
C SER A 79 0.21 -13.18 -16.54
N THR A 80 0.00 -14.48 -16.79
CA THR A 80 -0.75 -15.35 -15.88
C THR A 80 -0.15 -15.34 -14.48
N SER A 81 1.17 -15.15 -14.37
CA SER A 81 1.91 -15.13 -13.10
C SER A 81 1.57 -13.95 -12.17
N GLU A 82 1.16 -12.78 -12.68
CA GLU A 82 0.70 -11.69 -11.80
C GLU A 82 -0.73 -11.95 -11.29
N THR A 83 -1.59 -12.52 -12.13
CA THR A 83 -2.96 -12.92 -11.73
C THR A 83 -2.90 -14.01 -10.67
N GLU A 84 -2.12 -15.07 -10.89
CA GLU A 84 -1.89 -16.16 -9.95
C GLU A 84 -1.33 -15.68 -8.60
N LEU A 85 -0.41 -14.70 -8.63
CA LEU A 85 0.13 -14.05 -7.44
C LEU A 85 -0.97 -13.31 -6.66
N VAL A 86 -1.77 -12.48 -7.33
CA VAL A 86 -2.86 -11.72 -6.70
C VAL A 86 -3.93 -12.66 -6.15
N ASP A 87 -4.33 -13.69 -6.89
CA ASP A 87 -5.32 -14.69 -6.44
C ASP A 87 -4.82 -15.48 -5.22
N SER A 88 -3.51 -15.76 -5.15
CA SER A 88 -2.87 -16.38 -3.98
C SER A 88 -2.93 -15.48 -2.74
N LEU A 89 -2.71 -14.16 -2.92
CA LEU A 89 -2.82 -13.17 -1.85
C LEU A 89 -4.27 -12.98 -1.39
N LEU A 90 -5.24 -13.02 -2.30
CA LEU A 90 -6.67 -12.96 -1.98
C LEU A 90 -7.10 -14.18 -1.16
N ARG A 91 -6.81 -15.41 -1.63
CA ARG A 91 -7.09 -16.66 -0.88
C ARG A 91 -6.44 -16.69 0.51
N ARG A 92 -5.22 -16.17 0.64
CA ARG A 92 -4.57 -16.03 1.96
C ARG A 92 -5.34 -15.04 2.85
N THR A 93 -5.80 -13.92 2.30
CA THR A 93 -6.53 -12.89 3.03
C THR A 93 -7.94 -13.35 3.43
N GLU A 94 -8.61 -14.16 2.60
CA GLU A 94 -9.88 -14.84 2.93
C GLU A 94 -9.78 -15.70 4.18
N GLY A 95 -8.65 -16.38 4.40
CA GLY A 95 -8.41 -17.16 5.63
C GLY A 95 -8.18 -16.31 6.88
N LEU A 96 -8.02 -14.99 6.75
CA LEU A 96 -7.73 -14.05 7.84
C LEU A 96 -8.88 -13.06 8.11
N ILE A 97 -9.92 -13.01 7.26
CA ILE A 97 -10.93 -11.95 7.28
C ILE A 97 -12.04 -12.22 8.31
N GLY A 98 -12.36 -11.21 9.12
CA GLY A 98 -13.53 -11.26 10.00
C GLY A 98 -14.75 -10.61 9.33
N THR A 99 -15.61 -11.40 8.69
CA THR A 99 -16.81 -10.88 7.97
C THR A 99 -17.83 -10.20 8.89
N LEU A 100 -17.88 -10.61 10.16
CA LEU A 100 -18.69 -9.98 11.21
C LEU A 100 -17.87 -8.99 12.07
N SER A 101 -16.57 -8.85 11.82
CA SER A 101 -15.61 -8.12 12.67
C SER A 101 -15.42 -6.67 12.25
N SER A 102 -14.80 -5.89 13.13
CA SER A 102 -14.19 -4.60 12.75
C SER A 102 -12.76 -4.88 12.27
N ASN A 103 -12.54 -4.76 10.95
CA ASN A 103 -11.26 -5.02 10.31
C ASN A 103 -10.48 -3.69 10.21
N VAL A 104 -9.42 -3.54 11.01
CA VAL A 104 -8.70 -2.28 11.18
C VAL A 104 -7.28 -2.42 10.64
N ILE A 105 -6.93 -1.67 9.60
CA ILE A 105 -5.62 -1.79 8.93
C ILE A 105 -4.70 -0.66 9.41
N ALA A 106 -3.55 -1.01 9.99
CA ALA A 106 -2.46 -0.08 10.28
C ALA A 106 -1.85 0.43 8.97
N TYR A 107 -2.22 1.65 8.58
CA TYR A 107 -2.00 2.20 7.26
C TYR A 107 -0.98 3.35 7.28
N SER A 108 -0.17 3.48 6.23
CA SER A 108 0.87 4.51 6.14
C SER A 108 1.03 5.14 4.76
N GLY A 109 0.16 4.84 3.80
CA GLY A 109 0.31 5.29 2.40
C GLY A 109 1.49 4.64 1.64
N GLY A 110 2.31 3.82 2.29
CA GLY A 110 3.36 3.03 1.65
C GLY A 110 2.78 1.82 0.91
N VAL A 111 3.46 1.36 -0.14
CA VAL A 111 2.99 0.28 -1.04
C VAL A 111 2.57 -1.00 -0.30
N ASP A 112 3.27 -1.40 0.76
CA ASP A 112 2.96 -2.64 1.50
C ASP A 112 1.65 -2.51 2.29
N SER A 113 1.49 -1.43 3.05
CA SER A 113 0.24 -1.15 3.78
C SER A 113 -0.93 -0.87 2.85
N SER A 114 -0.66 -0.36 1.64
CA SER A 114 -1.67 -0.11 0.60
C SER A 114 -2.13 -1.40 -0.07
N LEU A 115 -1.21 -2.33 -0.35
CA LEU A 115 -1.57 -3.66 -0.86
C LEU A 115 -2.36 -4.44 0.20
N ALA A 116 -1.92 -4.43 1.47
CA ALA A 116 -2.67 -5.06 2.56
C ALA A 116 -4.08 -4.47 2.70
N ALA A 117 -4.22 -3.14 2.65
CA ALA A 117 -5.53 -2.48 2.68
C ALA A 117 -6.41 -2.86 1.48
N ALA A 118 -5.84 -2.91 0.27
CA ALA A 118 -6.56 -3.29 -0.94
C ALA A 118 -7.06 -4.75 -0.90
N LEU A 119 -6.23 -5.69 -0.44
CA LEU A 119 -6.60 -7.09 -0.28
C LEU A 119 -7.73 -7.27 0.75
N VAL A 120 -7.59 -6.69 1.95
CA VAL A 120 -8.58 -6.77 3.03
C VAL A 120 -9.91 -6.14 2.61
N HIS A 121 -9.87 -4.94 1.99
CA HIS A 121 -11.05 -4.26 1.49
C HIS A 121 -11.78 -5.05 0.39
N ARG A 122 -11.02 -5.61 -0.56
CA ARG A 122 -11.58 -6.39 -1.67
C ARG A 122 -12.25 -7.67 -1.18
N VAL A 123 -11.54 -8.48 -0.39
CA VAL A 123 -12.06 -9.74 0.17
C VAL A 123 -13.33 -9.50 1.00
N PHE A 124 -13.32 -8.49 1.88
CA PHE A 124 -14.49 -8.14 2.67
C PHE A 124 -15.69 -7.75 1.79
N THR A 125 -15.46 -6.96 0.75
CA THR A 125 -16.53 -6.50 -0.16
C THR A 125 -17.09 -7.64 -1.00
N GLU A 126 -16.24 -8.54 -1.52
CA GLU A 126 -16.66 -9.71 -2.29
C GLU A 126 -17.47 -10.69 -1.43
N GLN A 127 -17.04 -10.96 -0.19
CA GLN A 127 -17.75 -11.85 0.74
C GLN A 127 -19.05 -11.25 1.31
N THR A 128 -19.10 -9.95 1.60
CA THR A 128 -20.33 -9.31 2.11
C THR A 128 -21.33 -9.01 0.99
N GLY A 129 -20.88 -8.63 -0.20
CA GLY A 129 -21.73 -8.38 -1.36
C GLY A 129 -22.41 -9.64 -1.92
N SER A 130 -21.79 -10.81 -1.76
CA SER A 130 -22.35 -12.11 -2.19
C SER A 130 -23.49 -12.62 -1.30
N ASN A 131 -23.58 -12.14 -0.05
CA ASN A 131 -24.62 -12.53 0.92
C ASN A 131 -25.78 -11.51 0.93
N SER A 132 -26.37 -11.28 -0.23
CA SER A 132 -27.32 -10.20 -0.49
C SER A 132 -28.64 -10.36 0.28
N GLY A 133 -28.94 -9.41 1.16
CA GLY A 133 -30.23 -9.30 1.87
C GLY A 133 -30.16 -8.53 3.18
N SER A 134 -29.02 -8.54 3.86
CA SER A 134 -28.78 -7.78 5.10
C SER A 134 -27.67 -6.75 4.91
N SER A 135 -27.71 -5.64 5.66
CA SER A 135 -26.59 -4.70 5.71
C SER A 135 -25.29 -5.41 6.14
N PRO A 136 -24.13 -5.08 5.57
CA PRO A 136 -22.86 -5.67 5.98
C PRO A 136 -22.66 -5.42 7.47
N GLN A 137 -22.45 -6.51 8.22
CA GLN A 137 -22.39 -6.41 9.67
C GLN A 137 -20.99 -5.99 10.15
N GLY A 138 -19.91 -6.49 9.53
CA GLY A 138 -18.55 -6.02 9.77
C GLY A 138 -18.23 -4.68 9.10
N SER A 139 -16.98 -4.25 9.22
CA SER A 139 -16.46 -3.04 8.55
C SER A 139 -14.97 -3.22 8.19
N VAL A 140 -14.48 -2.37 7.27
CA VAL A 140 -13.04 -2.23 6.97
C VAL A 140 -12.65 -0.75 7.06
N THR A 141 -11.65 -0.43 7.89
CA THR A 141 -11.11 0.92 8.04
C THR A 141 -9.59 0.89 8.02
N ALA A 142 -8.99 1.68 7.14
CA ALA A 142 -7.58 2.01 7.19
C ALA A 142 -7.36 3.13 8.22
N VAL A 143 -6.36 2.98 9.10
CA VAL A 143 -6.04 3.97 10.13
C VAL A 143 -4.64 4.52 9.91
N LEU A 144 -4.55 5.82 9.65
CA LEU A 144 -3.30 6.57 9.49
C LEU A 144 -2.97 7.31 10.79
N GLY A 145 -1.84 6.96 11.40
CA GLY A 145 -1.29 7.69 12.53
C GLY A 145 -0.68 9.02 12.09
N LEU A 146 -1.13 10.12 12.68
CA LEU A 146 -0.60 11.47 12.44
C LEU A 146 0.33 11.88 13.57
N SER A 147 1.58 12.18 13.24
CA SER A 147 2.55 12.79 14.16
C SER A 147 3.56 13.63 13.39
N PRO A 148 4.38 14.47 14.06
CA PRO A 148 5.45 15.23 13.40
C PRO A 148 6.46 14.37 12.63
N ALA A 149 6.47 13.04 12.84
CA ALA A 149 7.33 12.13 12.11
C ALA A 149 6.81 11.75 10.71
N VAL A 150 5.58 12.14 10.33
CA VAL A 150 4.96 11.85 9.03
C VAL A 150 4.95 13.13 8.17
N PRO A 151 5.62 13.16 7.00
CA PRO A 151 5.56 14.30 6.08
C PRO A 151 4.15 14.56 5.54
N SER A 152 3.83 15.83 5.28
CA SER A 152 2.61 16.27 4.59
C SER A 152 2.37 15.50 3.30
N GLU A 153 3.40 15.34 2.47
CA GLU A 153 3.30 14.66 1.18
C GLU A 153 2.93 13.18 1.34
N GLN A 154 3.38 12.54 2.42
CA GLN A 154 3.02 11.14 2.72
C GLN A 154 1.57 11.03 3.20
N ILE A 155 1.06 12.00 3.97
CA ILE A 155 -0.35 12.06 4.37
C ILE A 155 -1.23 12.24 3.13
N ASP A 156 -0.90 13.17 2.24
CA ASP A 156 -1.69 13.41 1.01
C ASP A 156 -1.62 12.25 0.02
N THR A 157 -0.47 11.55 -0.05
CA THR A 157 -0.32 10.28 -0.77
C THR A 157 -1.20 9.20 -0.15
N ALA A 158 -1.21 9.06 1.17
CA ALA A 158 -2.02 8.08 1.89
C ALA A 158 -3.53 8.32 1.67
N ARG A 159 -3.99 9.57 1.76
CA ARG A 159 -5.37 9.96 1.42
C ARG A 159 -5.75 9.57 -0.01
N SER A 160 -4.89 9.92 -0.97
CA SER A 160 -5.12 9.66 -2.39
C SER A 160 -5.15 8.16 -2.72
N VAL A 161 -4.26 7.37 -2.12
CA VAL A 161 -4.20 5.91 -2.31
C VAL A 161 -5.37 5.22 -1.61
N ALA A 162 -5.77 5.62 -0.41
CA ALA A 162 -6.94 5.07 0.27
C ALA A 162 -8.23 5.33 -0.53
N ALA A 163 -8.39 6.54 -1.07
CA ALA A 163 -9.49 6.88 -1.96
C ALA A 163 -9.48 6.04 -3.26
N ALA A 164 -8.30 5.79 -3.86
CA ALA A 164 -8.17 4.93 -5.04
C ALA A 164 -8.49 3.44 -4.75
N ILE A 165 -8.28 2.97 -3.52
CA ILE A 165 -8.68 1.63 -3.05
C ILE A 165 -10.19 1.57 -2.75
N GLY A 166 -10.82 2.71 -2.46
CA GLY A 166 -12.20 2.81 -1.97
C GLY A 166 -12.37 2.47 -0.49
N VAL A 167 -11.28 2.33 0.27
CA VAL A 167 -11.33 1.99 1.71
C VAL A 167 -11.56 3.24 2.56
N ASN A 168 -12.38 3.11 3.61
CA ASN A 168 -12.57 4.18 4.58
C ASN A 168 -11.24 4.50 5.30
N LEU A 169 -10.84 5.77 5.31
CA LEU A 169 -9.62 6.24 5.97
C LEU A 169 -9.99 7.03 7.23
N LEU A 170 -9.44 6.61 8.37
CA LEU A 170 -9.47 7.36 9.62
C LEU A 170 -8.07 7.89 9.95
N GLU A 171 -7.99 9.17 10.27
CA GLU A 171 -6.76 9.82 10.71
C GLU A 171 -6.78 10.02 12.23
N VAL A 172 -5.69 9.65 12.91
CA VAL A 172 -5.62 9.64 14.38
C VAL A 172 -4.28 10.22 14.82
N THR A 173 -4.30 11.27 15.64
CA THR A 173 -3.06 11.82 16.23
C THR A 173 -2.45 10.81 17.21
N THR A 174 -1.13 10.59 17.12
CA THR A 174 -0.38 9.72 18.03
C THR A 174 0.56 10.51 18.94
N GLU A 175 0.78 9.99 20.15
CA GLU A 175 1.43 10.71 21.26
C GLU A 175 2.88 10.28 21.52
N GLU A 176 3.54 9.60 20.57
CA GLU A 176 4.94 9.20 20.73
C GLU A 176 5.89 10.41 20.89
N GLY A 177 5.46 11.60 20.47
CA GLY A 177 6.18 12.86 20.66
C GLY A 177 6.29 13.34 22.12
N SER A 178 5.59 12.74 23.08
CA SER A 178 5.74 12.97 24.53
C SER A 178 6.51 11.85 25.25
N ASP A 179 6.90 10.79 24.54
CA ASP A 179 7.62 9.64 25.10
C ASP A 179 9.13 9.92 25.12
N SER A 180 9.75 9.92 26.30
CA SER A 180 11.17 10.21 26.47
C SER A 180 12.08 9.17 25.78
N THR A 181 11.67 7.91 25.70
CA THR A 181 12.37 6.84 24.98
C THR A 181 12.28 7.06 23.47
N TYR A 182 11.14 7.54 22.97
CA TYR A 182 11.00 7.94 21.57
C TYR A 182 11.91 9.12 21.21
N ILE A 183 11.87 10.19 22.02
CA ILE A 183 12.65 11.42 21.84
C ILE A 183 14.16 11.14 21.90
N ALA A 184 14.64 10.39 22.90
CA ALA A 184 16.07 10.21 23.15
C ALA A 184 16.85 9.52 22.01
N ASN A 185 16.18 8.80 21.12
CA ASN A 185 16.77 8.13 19.96
C ASN A 185 17.95 7.18 20.27
N ARG A 186 17.77 6.30 21.26
CA ARG A 186 18.77 5.34 21.73
C ARG A 186 18.46 3.88 21.34
N GLY A 187 17.83 3.67 20.19
CA GLY A 187 17.57 2.35 19.59
C GLY A 187 16.14 1.81 19.78
N GLU A 188 15.49 2.09 20.91
CA GLU A 188 14.19 1.49 21.26
C GLU A 188 12.97 2.22 20.69
N ALA A 189 13.13 3.46 20.25
CA ALA A 189 12.03 4.35 19.85
C ALA A 189 11.14 3.84 18.70
N CYS A 190 11.60 2.91 17.86
CA CYS A 190 10.75 2.24 16.87
C CYS A 190 9.71 1.32 17.53
N LEU A 191 10.05 0.71 18.66
CA LEU A 191 9.13 -0.05 19.51
C LEU A 191 8.11 0.91 20.14
N ALA A 192 8.58 1.98 20.80
CA ALA A 192 7.71 3.00 21.40
C ALA A 192 6.69 3.56 20.38
N CYS A 193 7.15 4.02 19.22
CA CYS A 193 6.31 4.51 18.12
C CYS A 193 5.23 3.50 17.70
N LYS A 194 5.56 2.20 17.61
CA LYS A 194 4.60 1.16 17.25
C LYS A 194 3.64 0.80 18.37
N THR A 195 4.09 0.86 19.63
CA THR A 195 3.23 0.69 20.81
C THR A 195 2.18 1.80 20.89
N HIS A 196 2.57 3.07 20.71
CA HIS A 196 1.63 4.20 20.64
C HIS A 196 0.62 4.04 19.49
N LEU A 197 1.09 3.69 18.28
CA LEU A 197 0.23 3.45 17.13
C LEU A 197 -0.81 2.33 17.40
N TYR A 198 -0.39 1.15 17.83
CA TYR A 198 -1.32 0.04 18.06
C TYR A 198 -2.26 0.29 19.26
N SER A 199 -1.82 1.05 20.26
CA SER A 199 -2.68 1.50 21.36
C SER A 199 -3.79 2.43 20.85
N ALA A 200 -3.46 3.38 19.96
CA ALA A 200 -4.43 4.25 19.30
C ALA A 200 -5.40 3.46 18.41
N LEU A 201 -4.91 2.48 17.63
CA LEU A 201 -5.77 1.60 16.81
C LEU A 201 -6.73 0.77 17.68
N ASN A 202 -6.29 0.28 18.84
CA ASN A 202 -7.16 -0.41 19.79
C ASN A 202 -8.21 0.53 20.40
N ALA A 203 -7.85 1.79 20.70
CA ALA A 203 -8.81 2.79 21.20
C ALA A 203 -9.89 3.11 20.15
N VAL A 204 -9.49 3.30 18.88
CA VAL A 204 -10.39 3.43 17.72
C VAL A 204 -11.33 2.24 17.62
N ALA A 205 -10.78 1.02 17.68
CA ALA A 205 -11.56 -0.19 17.50
C ALA A 205 -12.58 -0.40 18.63
N LYS A 206 -12.22 -0.06 19.88
CA LYS A 206 -13.15 -0.02 21.02
C LYS A 206 -14.24 1.04 20.86
N ALA A 207 -13.89 2.28 20.50
CA ALA A 207 -14.87 3.34 20.29
C ALA A 207 -15.90 3.00 19.18
N ALA A 208 -15.44 2.34 18.10
CA ALA A 208 -16.31 1.80 17.06
C ALA A 208 -17.23 0.67 17.57
N SER A 209 -16.81 -0.09 18.59
CA SER A 209 -17.62 -1.11 19.28
C SER A 209 -18.61 -0.52 20.29
N ASP A 210 -18.26 0.57 20.97
CA ASP A 210 -19.03 1.14 22.09
C ASP A 210 -20.17 2.08 21.65
N SER A 211 -20.29 2.37 20.35
CA SER A 211 -21.22 3.35 19.75
C SER A 211 -22.71 2.93 19.73
N GLY A 212 -23.21 2.31 20.80
CA GLY A 212 -24.65 2.17 21.12
C GLY A 212 -25.46 1.12 20.35
N LYS A 213 -24.97 0.56 19.24
CA LYS A 213 -25.69 -0.46 18.44
C LYS A 213 -25.44 -1.90 18.90
N THR A 214 -25.73 -2.21 20.17
CA THR A 214 -25.84 -3.59 20.71
C THR A 214 -24.73 -4.56 20.27
N LEU A 215 -23.45 -4.16 20.33
CA LEU A 215 -22.33 -4.95 19.83
C LEU A 215 -21.82 -6.02 20.81
N ARG A 216 -22.72 -6.85 21.34
CA ARG A 216 -22.35 -8.10 22.00
C ARG A 216 -21.81 -9.10 20.96
N GLY A 217 -20.49 -9.13 20.78
CA GLY A 217 -19.79 -10.22 20.06
C GLY A 217 -19.01 -9.85 18.80
N ARG A 218 -18.79 -8.57 18.48
CA ARG A 218 -17.83 -8.20 17.41
C ARG A 218 -16.39 -8.36 17.88
N SER A 219 -15.64 -9.24 17.24
CA SER A 219 -14.18 -9.23 17.35
C SER A 219 -13.59 -8.05 16.55
N VAL A 220 -12.44 -7.56 17.00
CA VAL A 220 -11.58 -6.66 16.24
C VAL A 220 -10.48 -7.52 15.62
N VAL A 221 -10.18 -7.32 14.34
CA VAL A 221 -9.00 -7.90 13.69
C VAL A 221 -8.13 -6.77 13.19
N LEU A 222 -6.88 -6.72 13.67
CA LEU A 222 -5.90 -5.74 13.25
C LEU A 222 -5.08 -6.30 12.09
N TYR A 223 -4.83 -5.49 11.05
CA TYR A 223 -4.00 -5.87 9.90
C TYR A 223 -2.81 -4.92 9.73
N ASN A 224 -1.71 -5.40 9.16
CA ASN A 224 -0.59 -4.55 8.75
C ASN A 224 0.06 -5.01 7.42
N GLY A 225 0.97 -4.20 6.88
CA GLY A 225 1.71 -4.47 5.64
C GLY A 225 3.07 -5.18 5.82
N THR A 226 3.27 -6.00 6.85
CA THR A 226 4.52 -6.73 7.07
C THR A 226 4.73 -7.77 5.96
N ASN A 227 5.90 -7.72 5.33
CA ASN A 227 6.27 -8.60 4.21
C ASN A 227 7.39 -9.59 4.58
N ALA A 228 7.73 -10.51 3.68
CA ALA A 228 8.73 -11.56 3.92
C ALA A 228 10.17 -11.07 4.06
N ASP A 229 10.48 -9.86 3.62
CA ASP A 229 11.82 -9.29 3.75
C ASP A 229 11.98 -8.59 5.10
N ASP A 230 10.88 -8.08 5.68
CA ASP A 230 10.85 -7.51 7.02
C ASP A 230 11.19 -8.53 8.13
N THR A 231 10.87 -9.82 7.93
CA THR A 231 11.15 -10.89 8.92
C THR A 231 12.63 -11.25 9.01
N LYS A 232 13.43 -10.85 8.02
CA LYS A 232 14.88 -11.09 7.94
C LYS A 232 15.70 -9.95 8.54
N ASP A 233 15.06 -8.83 8.88
CA ASP A 233 15.72 -7.64 9.42
C ASP A 233 15.65 -7.61 10.97
N PRO A 234 16.76 -7.88 11.68
CA PRO A 234 16.78 -7.91 13.14
C PRO A 234 16.56 -6.52 13.79
N THR A 235 16.48 -5.44 13.02
CA THR A 235 16.17 -4.09 13.52
C THR A 235 14.67 -3.78 13.56
N ARG A 236 13.81 -4.67 13.03
CA ARG A 236 12.35 -4.51 12.97
C ARG A 236 11.65 -4.80 14.31
N LEU A 237 11.99 -4.05 15.36
CA LEU A 237 11.33 -4.10 16.67
C LEU A 237 9.79 -3.94 16.62
N GLY A 238 9.25 -3.32 15.56
CA GLY A 238 7.81 -3.22 15.32
C GLY A 238 7.08 -4.56 15.15
N LEU A 239 7.80 -5.66 14.89
CA LEU A 239 7.25 -7.02 14.88
C LEU A 239 6.88 -7.50 16.29
N VAL A 240 7.66 -7.14 17.32
CA VAL A 240 7.35 -7.46 18.72
C VAL A 240 6.01 -6.84 19.11
N ALA A 241 5.81 -5.57 18.77
CA ALA A 241 4.54 -4.90 18.98
C ALA A 241 3.39 -5.56 18.20
N ALA A 242 3.60 -5.95 16.93
CA ALA A 242 2.58 -6.65 16.15
C ALA A 242 2.12 -7.97 16.81
N SER A 243 3.04 -8.75 17.37
CA SER A 243 2.73 -9.97 18.13
C SER A 243 1.93 -9.67 19.41
N ASN A 244 2.34 -8.66 20.19
CA ASN A 244 1.65 -8.26 21.42
C ASN A 244 0.18 -7.84 21.18
N PHE A 245 -0.11 -7.29 20.00
CA PHE A 245 -1.45 -6.84 19.61
C PHE A 245 -2.20 -7.81 18.68
N ARG A 246 -1.68 -9.03 18.46
CA ARG A 246 -2.27 -10.07 17.57
C ARG A 246 -2.62 -9.52 16.17
N VAL A 247 -1.67 -8.82 15.56
CA VAL A 247 -1.87 -8.15 14.26
C VAL A 247 -1.60 -9.11 13.10
N GLU A 248 -2.62 -9.36 12.29
CA GLU A 248 -2.55 -10.17 11.09
C GLU A 248 -1.75 -9.48 9.98
N SER A 249 -1.03 -10.28 9.19
CA SER A 249 -0.10 -9.78 8.17
C SER A 249 -0.30 -10.53 6.84
N PRO A 250 -1.24 -10.10 5.98
CA PRO A 250 -1.55 -10.79 4.73
C PRO A 250 -0.35 -11.00 3.79
N LEU A 251 0.68 -10.16 3.91
CA LEU A 251 1.88 -10.16 3.07
C LEU A 251 3.08 -10.91 3.69
N LEU A 252 2.94 -11.56 4.85
CA LEU A 252 4.04 -12.09 5.66
C LEU A 252 5.01 -13.03 4.89
N HIS A 253 4.53 -13.70 3.85
CA HIS A 253 5.30 -14.63 3.01
C HIS A 253 5.53 -14.12 1.58
N THR A 254 5.31 -12.83 1.34
CA THR A 254 5.42 -12.17 0.04
C THR A 254 6.68 -11.31 -0.01
N THR A 255 7.51 -11.47 -1.04
CA THR A 255 8.73 -10.66 -1.19
C THR A 255 8.39 -9.20 -1.51
N LYS A 256 9.30 -8.27 -1.25
CA LYS A 256 9.10 -6.85 -1.62
C LYS A 256 8.91 -6.66 -3.13
N SER A 257 9.52 -7.53 -3.95
CA SER A 257 9.33 -7.55 -5.41
C SER A 257 7.88 -7.92 -5.77
N ASP A 258 7.37 -9.01 -5.19
CA ASP A 258 6.02 -9.48 -5.44
C ASP A 258 4.95 -8.52 -4.91
N VAL A 259 5.20 -7.85 -3.78
CA VAL A 259 4.33 -6.76 -3.31
C VAL A 259 4.22 -5.65 -4.36
N ARG A 260 5.32 -5.23 -4.99
CA ARG A 260 5.26 -4.22 -6.07
C ARG A 260 4.56 -4.73 -7.33
N ARG A 261 4.78 -6.00 -7.71
CA ARG A 261 4.09 -6.64 -8.85
C ARG A 261 2.58 -6.70 -8.64
N ALA A 262 2.15 -7.21 -7.49
CA ALA A 262 0.74 -7.29 -7.11
C ALA A 262 0.08 -5.90 -6.98
N ALA A 263 0.76 -4.94 -6.33
CA ALA A 263 0.28 -3.55 -6.24
C ALA A 263 0.11 -2.90 -7.63
N LYS A 264 1.03 -3.13 -8.56
CA LYS A 264 0.95 -2.66 -9.94
C LYS A 264 -0.19 -3.33 -10.70
N HIS A 265 -0.37 -4.64 -10.55
CA HIS A 265 -1.45 -5.41 -11.19
C HIS A 265 -2.84 -4.96 -10.69
N LEU A 266 -2.97 -4.65 -9.39
CA LEU A 266 -4.17 -4.08 -8.78
C LEU A 266 -4.34 -2.57 -9.05
N GLY A 267 -3.45 -1.94 -9.82
CA GLY A 267 -3.57 -0.53 -10.22
C GLY A 267 -3.28 0.50 -9.12
N LEU A 268 -2.62 0.11 -8.02
CA LEU A 268 -2.32 1.04 -6.92
C LEU A 268 -1.35 2.14 -7.39
N PRO A 269 -1.68 3.44 -7.24
CA PRO A 269 -0.89 4.51 -7.86
C PRO A 269 0.50 4.69 -7.24
N ASN A 270 0.73 4.16 -6.03
CA ASN A 270 2.01 4.20 -5.33
C ASN A 270 2.91 2.96 -5.57
N TRP A 271 2.58 2.05 -6.50
CA TRP A 271 3.28 0.78 -6.71
C TRP A 271 4.80 0.93 -6.93
N ASN A 272 5.23 2.02 -7.55
CA ASN A 272 6.63 2.34 -7.86
C ASN A 272 7.32 3.27 -6.86
N HIS A 273 6.62 3.80 -5.85
CA HIS A 273 7.20 4.78 -4.94
C HIS A 273 8.36 4.19 -4.14
N ALA A 274 9.38 5.01 -3.84
CA ALA A 274 10.49 4.66 -2.97
C ALA A 274 9.96 4.21 -1.59
N ALA A 275 10.71 3.34 -0.91
CA ALA A 275 10.36 2.98 0.46
C ALA A 275 10.40 4.25 1.33
N ALA A 276 9.30 4.59 2.00
CA ALA A 276 9.13 5.88 2.67
C ALA A 276 8.94 5.69 4.19
N PRO A 277 10.03 5.42 4.96
CA PRO A 277 9.95 5.41 6.41
C PRO A 277 9.64 6.81 6.97
N CYS A 278 9.30 6.90 8.25
CA CYS A 278 9.05 8.17 8.94
C CYS A 278 10.31 9.07 9.02
N LEU A 279 10.12 10.38 9.20
CA LEU A 279 11.19 11.39 9.29
C LEU A 279 12.18 11.10 10.41
N ARG A 280 11.75 10.42 11.46
CA ARG A 280 12.62 9.95 12.54
C ARG A 280 13.80 9.10 12.03
N SER A 281 13.64 8.34 10.94
CA SER A 281 14.70 7.51 10.35
C SER A 281 15.83 8.32 9.71
N ARG A 282 15.74 9.66 9.70
CA ARG A 282 16.78 10.58 9.22
C ARG A 282 17.70 11.03 10.34
N LEU A 283 17.29 10.89 11.59
CA LEU A 283 18.05 11.31 12.75
C LEU A 283 19.11 10.26 13.08
N ALA A 284 20.38 10.66 13.12
CA ALA A 284 21.45 9.79 13.59
C ALA A 284 21.23 9.33 15.03
N PHE A 285 21.75 8.16 15.40
CA PHE A 285 21.68 7.66 16.78
C PHE A 285 22.08 8.74 17.80
N GLY A 286 21.26 8.94 18.83
CA GLY A 286 21.44 9.98 19.85
C GLY A 286 21.05 11.40 19.44
N VAL A 287 20.67 11.67 18.18
CA VAL A 287 20.02 12.95 17.79
C VAL A 287 18.54 12.88 18.18
N GLU A 288 18.10 13.80 19.04
CA GLU A 288 16.76 13.79 19.61
C GLU A 288 15.65 13.94 18.56
N ALA A 289 14.57 13.18 18.71
CA ALA A 289 13.39 13.21 17.84
C ALA A 289 12.36 14.26 18.26
N THR A 290 12.81 15.50 18.52
CA THR A 290 11.92 16.63 18.85
C THR A 290 11.04 16.98 17.65
N ARG A 291 9.83 17.52 17.92
CA ARG A 291 8.92 18.05 16.90
C ARG A 291 9.65 18.96 15.90
N ARG A 292 10.42 19.93 16.40
CA ARG A 292 11.16 20.89 15.56
C ARG A 292 12.23 20.22 14.69
N HIS A 293 12.95 19.21 15.19
CA HIS A 293 13.91 18.48 14.37
C HIS A 293 13.22 17.72 13.23
N LEU A 294 12.07 17.10 13.49
CA LEU A 294 11.30 16.38 12.48
C LEU A 294 10.70 17.33 11.44
N GLU A 295 10.11 18.45 11.87
CA GLU A 295 9.58 19.51 10.99
C GLU A 295 10.67 20.11 10.09
N ASN A 296 11.84 20.44 10.65
CA ASN A 296 12.98 20.98 9.89
C ASN A 296 13.51 19.98 8.85
N VAL A 297 13.58 18.69 9.19
CA VAL A 297 13.98 17.63 8.24
C VAL A 297 12.91 17.43 7.16
N GLY A 298 11.63 17.49 7.50
CA GLY A 298 10.53 17.41 6.54
C GLY A 298 10.57 18.56 5.53
N GLU A 299 10.71 19.79 6.01
CA GLU A 299 10.84 20.98 5.16
C GLU A 299 12.10 20.95 4.28
N ALA A 300 13.22 20.46 4.82
CA ALA A 300 14.43 20.25 4.02
C ALA A 300 14.20 19.20 2.92
N GLU A 301 13.56 18.07 3.23
CA GLU A 301 13.23 17.04 2.22
C GLU A 301 12.28 17.58 1.14
N ARG A 302 11.28 18.39 1.49
CA ARG A 302 10.39 19.07 0.54
C ARG A 302 11.16 19.99 -0.40
N ARG A 303 12.03 20.85 0.13
CA ARG A 303 12.82 21.81 -0.66
C ARG A 303 13.77 21.11 -1.61
N VAL A 304 14.55 20.13 -1.13
CA VAL A 304 15.47 19.35 -1.99
C VAL A 304 14.71 18.64 -3.11
N ARG A 305 13.57 17.97 -2.82
CA ARG A 305 12.73 17.32 -3.84
C ARG A 305 12.23 18.31 -4.90
N LYS A 306 11.74 19.47 -4.47
CA LYS A 306 11.23 20.52 -5.37
C LYS A 306 12.32 21.08 -6.27
N THR A 307 13.48 21.45 -5.70
CA THR A 307 14.60 22.04 -6.44
C THR A 307 15.19 21.07 -7.45
N LEU A 308 15.48 19.82 -7.04
CA LEU A 308 16.05 18.79 -7.91
C LEU A 308 15.00 18.11 -8.83
N LYS A 309 13.72 18.55 -8.77
CA LYS A 309 12.58 18.04 -9.57
C LYS A 309 12.42 16.52 -9.48
N LEU A 310 12.45 16.00 -8.26
CA LEU A 310 12.44 14.56 -7.97
C LEU A 310 11.02 14.04 -7.71
N ASP A 311 10.63 12.97 -8.40
CA ASP A 311 9.39 12.26 -8.11
C ASP A 311 9.51 11.32 -6.89
N GLN A 312 8.41 10.64 -6.55
CA GLN A 312 8.32 9.77 -5.37
C GLN A 312 8.98 8.39 -5.54
N SER A 313 9.40 7.99 -6.74
CA SER A 313 10.15 6.75 -6.99
C SER A 313 11.64 6.87 -6.59
N ILE A 314 12.17 8.10 -6.53
CA ILE A 314 13.56 8.38 -6.18
C ILE A 314 13.80 8.38 -4.66
N ASN A 315 14.82 7.64 -4.21
CA ASN A 315 15.34 7.78 -2.85
C ASN A 315 16.06 9.12 -2.71
N MET A 316 15.44 10.02 -1.97
CA MET A 316 16.06 11.24 -1.47
C MET A 316 15.74 11.34 0.03
N ARG A 317 16.78 11.58 0.84
CA ARG A 317 16.68 11.84 2.28
C ARG A 317 17.49 13.08 2.67
N VAL A 318 17.06 13.80 3.70
CA VAL A 318 17.92 14.73 4.44
C VAL A 318 18.18 14.13 5.81
N ARG A 319 19.41 13.67 6.08
CA ARG A 319 19.78 13.15 7.40
C ARG A 319 20.13 14.29 8.35
N TYR A 320 19.74 14.17 9.61
CA TYR A 320 20.18 15.03 10.70
C TYR A 320 21.30 14.30 11.45
N LEU A 321 22.51 14.83 11.39
CA LEU A 321 23.69 14.30 12.04
C LEU A 321 24.05 15.12 13.30
N ALA A 322 24.88 14.54 14.18
CA ALA A 322 25.45 15.26 15.31
C ALA A 322 26.15 16.57 14.87
N GLY A 323 26.13 17.58 15.75
CA GLY A 323 26.60 18.93 15.39
C GLY A 323 25.65 19.69 14.46
N LYS A 324 24.34 19.40 14.50
CA LYS A 324 23.30 20.06 13.68
C LYS A 324 23.62 20.06 12.18
N ARG A 325 24.20 18.98 11.66
CA ARG A 325 24.62 18.90 10.26
C ARG A 325 23.60 18.15 9.43
N ALA A 326 23.13 18.77 8.34
CA ALA A 326 22.33 18.10 7.33
C ALA A 326 23.21 17.23 6.42
N MET A 327 22.66 16.15 5.88
CA MET A 327 23.30 15.37 4.82
C MET A 327 22.25 14.90 3.83
N VAL A 328 22.26 15.48 2.64
CA VAL A 328 21.41 15.07 1.52
C VAL A 328 21.93 13.74 0.99
N GLU A 329 21.06 12.75 0.94
CA GLU A 329 21.33 11.42 0.38
C GLU A 329 20.40 11.18 -0.80
N LEU A 330 20.97 10.85 -1.96
CA LEU A 330 20.28 10.65 -3.24
C LEU A 330 20.73 9.35 -3.91
N ASP A 331 19.87 8.67 -4.65
CA ASP A 331 20.28 7.57 -5.54
C ASP A 331 21.48 8.02 -6.40
N LYS A 332 22.52 7.19 -6.51
CA LYS A 332 23.85 7.61 -6.99
C LYS A 332 23.78 8.16 -8.42
N GLU A 333 22.99 7.52 -9.25
CA GLU A 333 22.75 7.86 -10.65
C GLU A 333 22.12 9.25 -10.75
N ILE A 334 21.11 9.53 -9.91
CA ILE A 334 20.40 10.81 -9.86
C ILE A 334 21.28 11.92 -9.27
N LEU A 335 22.11 11.61 -8.27
CA LEU A 335 23.08 12.56 -7.70
C LEU A 335 24.02 13.10 -8.78
N HIS A 336 24.50 12.23 -9.68
CA HIS A 336 25.34 12.62 -10.81
C HIS A 336 24.53 13.30 -11.93
N GLU A 337 23.36 12.75 -12.30
CA GLU A 337 22.49 13.30 -13.36
C GLU A 337 22.04 14.74 -13.09
N LYS A 338 21.74 15.07 -11.81
CA LYS A 338 21.27 16.39 -11.40
C LYS A 338 22.37 17.37 -10.98
N ASP A 339 23.64 16.94 -11.01
CA ASP A 339 24.77 17.60 -10.33
C ASP A 339 24.32 18.18 -8.97
N ALA A 340 23.86 17.27 -8.10
CA ALA A 340 23.02 17.67 -6.96
C ALA A 340 23.75 18.58 -5.96
N GLU A 341 25.09 18.52 -5.88
CA GLU A 341 25.87 19.42 -5.02
C GLU A 341 25.96 20.83 -5.62
N ALA A 342 26.28 20.96 -6.91
CA ALA A 342 26.36 22.27 -7.55
C ALA A 342 24.99 22.95 -7.62
N THR A 343 23.93 22.20 -7.98
CA THR A 343 22.57 22.70 -8.08
C THR A 343 22.03 23.20 -6.74
N LEU A 344 22.25 22.47 -5.63
CA LEU A 344 21.82 22.95 -4.31
C LEU A 344 22.64 24.17 -3.86
N ARG A 345 23.93 24.25 -4.19
CA ARG A 345 24.76 25.43 -3.90
C ARG A 345 24.30 26.67 -4.66
N SER A 346 24.02 26.55 -5.97
CA SER A 346 23.54 27.69 -6.78
C SER A 346 22.16 28.18 -6.35
N GLU A 347 21.32 27.28 -5.83
CA GLU A 347 19.98 27.58 -5.30
C GLU A 347 20.00 28.04 -3.82
N GLY A 348 21.19 28.38 -3.29
CA GLY A 348 21.34 29.03 -1.98
C GLY A 348 21.05 28.13 -0.78
N PHE A 349 21.26 26.81 -0.89
CA PHE A 349 20.87 25.89 0.19
C PHE A 349 21.60 26.10 1.52
N ASP A 350 22.76 26.77 1.55
CA ASP A 350 23.42 27.21 2.78
C ASP A 350 22.48 28.07 3.66
N GLU A 351 21.78 29.03 3.06
CA GLU A 351 20.82 29.88 3.78
C GLU A 351 19.54 29.09 4.14
N VAL A 352 19.09 28.20 3.24
CA VAL A 352 17.92 27.32 3.48
C VAL A 352 18.16 26.43 4.69
N PHE A 353 19.29 25.72 4.74
CA PHE A 353 19.65 24.83 5.85
C PHE A 353 19.90 25.62 7.14
N SER A 354 20.52 26.81 7.06
CA SER A 354 20.69 27.71 8.22
C SER A 354 19.36 28.13 8.83
N LYS A 355 18.39 28.57 8.01
CA LYS A 355 17.01 28.90 8.45
C LYS A 355 16.28 27.70 9.06
N LEU A 356 16.58 26.49 8.60
CA LEU A 356 16.10 25.22 9.17
C LEU A 356 16.94 24.72 10.37
N GLY A 357 17.80 25.57 10.95
CA GLY A 357 18.52 25.30 12.20
C GLY A 357 19.71 24.34 12.08
N PHE A 358 20.15 24.04 10.86
CA PHE A 358 21.38 23.29 10.60
C PHE A 358 22.59 24.24 10.55
N GLN A 359 23.76 23.78 11.03
CA GLN A 359 25.01 24.56 11.01
C GLN A 359 25.83 24.35 9.73
N SER A 360 25.57 23.26 9.01
CA SER A 360 26.20 22.91 7.73
C SER A 360 25.36 21.84 7.02
N TYR A 361 25.58 21.65 5.72
CA TYR A 361 25.08 20.50 4.99
C TYR A 361 26.18 19.86 4.14
N GLY A 362 25.86 18.71 3.55
CA GLY A 362 26.64 18.08 2.48
C GLY A 362 25.74 17.17 1.66
N VAL A 363 26.28 16.63 0.56
CA VAL A 363 25.56 15.73 -0.36
C VAL A 363 26.35 14.43 -0.51
N ARG A 364 25.67 13.27 -0.57
CA ARG A 364 26.29 11.96 -0.83
C ARG A 364 25.32 10.95 -1.45
N ALA A 365 25.85 9.86 -1.97
CA ALA A 365 25.04 8.74 -2.44
C ALA A 365 24.22 8.11 -1.30
N PHE A 366 22.97 7.74 -1.61
CA PHE A 366 22.05 7.11 -0.69
C PHE A 366 22.53 5.74 -0.24
N LYS A 367 22.35 5.45 1.04
CA LYS A 367 22.62 4.14 1.63
C LYS A 367 21.50 3.77 2.61
N SER A 368 20.92 2.58 2.43
CA SER A 368 19.94 2.08 3.39
C SER A 368 20.57 1.93 4.78
N GLY A 369 19.81 2.25 5.83
CA GLY A 369 20.28 2.20 7.22
C GLY A 369 21.39 3.18 7.62
N SER A 370 21.81 4.12 6.74
CA SER A 370 23.05 4.92 6.88
C SER A 370 23.29 5.67 8.19
N VAL A 371 22.24 5.98 8.95
CA VAL A 371 22.29 6.73 10.22
C VAL A 371 21.54 6.07 11.37
N ALA A 372 20.80 4.98 11.09
CA ALA A 372 19.90 4.32 12.06
C ALA A 372 20.56 3.12 12.77
N ALA A 373 21.76 2.72 12.35
CA ALA A 373 22.48 1.62 12.97
C ALA A 373 22.92 1.98 14.40
N VAL A 374 22.44 1.21 15.39
CA VAL A 374 22.94 1.26 16.76
C VAL A 374 24.41 0.80 16.77
N PRO A 375 25.36 1.59 17.30
CA PRO A 375 26.76 1.18 17.41
C PRO A 375 26.90 -0.13 18.19
N ASN A 376 27.83 -1.01 17.78
CA ASN A 376 27.93 -2.38 18.31
C ASN A 376 28.04 -2.47 19.86
N GLY A 377 28.57 -1.44 20.53
CA GLY A 377 28.66 -1.39 22.00
C GLY A 377 27.37 -1.02 22.75
N ALA A 378 26.35 -0.48 22.07
CA ALA A 378 25.15 0.05 22.73
C ALA A 378 24.00 -0.99 22.88
N ARG A 379 24.14 -2.20 22.33
CA ARG A 379 23.10 -3.25 22.37
C ARG A 379 22.94 -3.93 23.73
N ASN A 380 23.94 -3.84 24.62
CA ASN A 380 24.00 -4.65 25.84
C ASN A 380 23.13 -4.15 27.01
N GLN A 381 22.42 -3.03 26.89
CA GLN A 381 21.55 -2.51 27.96
C GLN A 381 20.06 -2.80 27.75
N SER A 382 19.58 -2.90 26.50
CA SER A 382 18.15 -3.05 26.16
C SER A 382 17.66 -4.51 26.04
N GLN A 383 18.42 -5.47 26.57
CA GLN A 383 18.03 -6.90 26.63
C GLN A 383 17.95 -7.42 28.08
N ARG A 384 17.80 -6.51 29.06
CA ARG A 384 17.62 -6.83 30.49
C ARG A 384 16.46 -6.05 31.11
N LEU A 385 15.28 -6.13 30.49
CA LEU A 385 13.98 -5.75 31.04
C LEU A 385 12.93 -6.77 30.60
#